data_AF-A0A934L648-F1
#
_entry.id   AF-A0A934L648-F1
#
_cell.length_a   1.000
_cell.length_b   1.000
_cell.length_c   1.000
_cell.angle_alpha   90.00
_cell.angle_beta   90.00
_cell.angle_gamma   90.00
#
_symmetry.space_group_name_H-M   'P 1'
#
loop_
_entity.id
_entity.type
_entity.pdbx_description
1 polymer ?
#
loop_
_entity_poly.entity_id
_entity_poly.type
_entity_poly.pdbx_seq_one_letter_code
_entity_poly.pdbx_strand_id
1 'polypeptide(L)'
;GVEVAPTLLAGKPTDEIIRYCASTKAALLVMGRRGLHSNDSSIDIGSTAQNALREASCNVLLTSGAYTPQPRAATNNVQWDAGALTLLERIPSFARGVARKMIEDRAALAGITLITAEFMRRVREDMGGRYDL
;
A
#
# COMPACT_ATOMS: atom_id res chain seq x y z
N GLY A 1 -11.26 25.24 8.32
CA GLY A 1 -10.59 23.99 7.88
C GLY A 1 -9.21 24.32 7.39
N VAL A 2 -8.37 23.32 7.12
CA VAL A 2 -7.05 23.49 6.50
C VAL A 2 -7.15 23.02 5.05
N GLU A 3 -6.57 23.77 4.12
CA GLU A 3 -6.51 23.38 2.71
C GLU A 3 -5.44 22.30 2.51
N VAL A 4 -5.78 21.26 1.75
CA VAL A 4 -4.87 20.14 1.47
C VAL A 4 -4.87 19.88 -0.03
N ALA A 5 -3.69 19.97 -0.65
CA ALA A 5 -3.49 19.72 -2.08
C ALA A 5 -2.68 18.41 -2.29
N PRO A 6 -3.33 17.30 -2.67
CA PRO A 6 -2.60 16.07 -2.99
C PRO A 6 -1.83 16.23 -4.30
N THR A 7 -0.58 15.76 -4.33
CA THR A 7 0.28 15.83 -5.52
C THR A 7 0.89 14.46 -5.81
N LEU A 8 0.87 14.05 -7.08
CA LEU A 8 1.52 12.84 -7.56
C LEU A 8 2.79 13.21 -8.32
N LEU A 9 3.92 12.64 -7.91
CA LEU A 9 5.23 12.88 -8.51
C LEU A 9 5.73 11.58 -9.14
N ALA A 10 6.31 11.67 -10.33
CA ALA A 10 6.88 10.53 -11.04
C ALA A 10 8.41 10.59 -10.96
N GLY A 11 9.03 9.50 -10.48
CA GLY A 11 10.48 9.41 -10.37
C GLY A 11 10.93 8.59 -9.16
N LYS A 12 12.22 8.68 -8.85
CA LYS A 12 12.79 8.04 -7.67
C LYS A 12 12.29 8.79 -6.41
N PRO A 13 11.73 8.09 -5.39
CA PRO A 13 11.01 8.73 -4.29
C PRO A 13 11.80 9.84 -3.58
N THR A 14 13.05 9.57 -3.20
CA THR A 14 13.90 10.56 -2.52
C THR A 14 14.07 11.82 -3.38
N ASP A 15 14.53 11.65 -4.61
CA ASP A 15 14.89 12.74 -5.52
C ASP A 15 13.68 13.68 -5.76
N GLU A 16 12.50 13.10 -5.97
CA GLU A 16 11.26 13.87 -6.18
C GLU A 16 10.76 14.55 -4.89
N ILE A 17 10.85 13.90 -3.73
CA ILE A 17 10.50 14.51 -2.43
C ILE A 17 11.38 15.74 -2.17
N ILE A 18 12.70 15.60 -2.34
CA ILE A 18 13.67 16.68 -2.12
C ILE A 18 13.40 17.85 -3.08
N ARG A 19 13.24 17.55 -4.37
CA ARG A 19 12.92 18.56 -5.38
C ARG A 19 11.61 19.28 -5.07
N TYR A 20 10.58 18.55 -4.65
CA TYR A 20 9.27 19.11 -4.33
C TYR A 20 9.35 20.05 -3.11
N CYS A 21 9.99 19.62 -2.02
CA CYS A 21 10.21 20.46 -0.83
C CYS A 21 10.96 21.74 -1.18
N ALA A 22 11.99 21.66 -2.04
CA ALA A 22 12.73 22.83 -2.48
C ALA A 22 11.88 23.78 -3.34
N SER A 23 11.14 23.25 -4.32
CA SER A 23 10.30 24.06 -5.23
C SER A 23 9.14 24.76 -4.51
N THR A 24 8.56 24.12 -3.51
CA THR A 24 7.45 24.65 -2.70
C THR A 24 7.92 25.49 -1.53
N LYS A 25 9.23 25.55 -1.28
CA LYS A 25 9.84 26.17 -0.08
C LYS A 25 9.18 25.66 1.21
N ALA A 26 9.00 24.34 1.29
CA ALA A 26 8.42 23.70 2.45
C ALA A 26 9.22 24.08 3.72
N ALA A 27 8.54 24.46 4.80
CA ALA A 27 9.18 24.72 6.08
C ALA A 27 9.46 23.44 6.88
N LEU A 28 8.67 22.39 6.62
CA LEU A 28 8.69 21.11 7.32
C LEU A 28 8.28 19.97 6.37
N LEU A 29 9.11 18.95 6.29
CA LEU A 29 8.77 17.65 5.71
C LEU A 29 8.37 16.68 6.82
N VAL A 30 7.13 16.20 6.79
CA VAL A 30 6.66 15.14 7.70
C VAL A 30 6.62 13.82 6.95
N MET A 31 7.31 12.79 7.46
CA MET A 31 7.32 11.48 6.83
C MET A 31 7.44 10.35 7.85
N GLY A 32 7.02 9.14 7.44
CA GLY A 32 7.21 7.94 8.24
C GLY A 32 8.68 7.56 8.34
N ARG A 33 9.10 7.10 9.53
CA ARG A 33 10.46 6.61 9.80
C ARG A 33 10.83 5.39 8.95
N ARG A 34 9.85 4.53 8.65
CA ARG A 34 10.00 3.31 7.83
C ARG A 34 8.81 3.20 6.87
N GLY A 35 9.03 2.49 5.76
CA GLY A 35 7.96 2.18 4.79
C GLY A 35 7.25 0.85 5.11
N LEU A 36 6.17 0.57 4.38
CA LEU A 36 5.32 -0.63 4.56
C LEU A 36 6.03 -1.97 4.30
N HIS A 37 7.21 -1.96 3.66
CA HIS A 37 7.97 -3.16 3.33
C HIS A 37 8.97 -3.59 4.41
N SER A 38 9.03 -2.89 5.55
CA SER A 38 9.86 -3.33 6.68
C SER A 38 9.16 -4.43 7.48
N ASN A 39 9.09 -5.64 6.92
CA ASN A 39 8.75 -6.85 7.68
C ASN A 39 9.89 -7.28 8.61
N ASP A 40 11.08 -6.70 8.42
CA ASP A 40 12.23 -6.90 9.28
C ASP A 40 12.25 -5.84 10.40
N SER A 41 12.12 -6.31 11.64
CA SER A 41 12.20 -5.51 12.86
C SER A 41 13.58 -4.90 13.11
N SER A 42 14.62 -5.35 12.39
CA SER A 42 16.01 -4.89 12.55
C SER A 42 16.28 -3.51 11.94
N ILE A 43 15.50 -3.09 10.94
CA ILE A 43 15.72 -1.83 10.25
C ILE A 43 15.12 -0.70 11.09
N ASP A 44 15.97 0.19 11.61
CA ASP A 44 15.51 1.32 12.41
C ASP A 44 14.89 2.43 11.55
N ILE A 45 15.56 2.80 10.46
CA ILE A 45 15.15 3.87 9.53
C ILE A 45 15.14 3.37 8.08
N GLY A 46 14.09 3.73 7.32
CA GLY A 46 13.99 3.41 5.90
C GLY A 46 14.96 4.24 5.04
N SER A 47 15.40 3.70 3.89
CA SER A 47 16.35 4.36 2.99
C SER A 47 15.88 5.75 2.54
N THR A 48 14.59 5.89 2.17
CA THR A 48 14.01 7.18 1.79
C THR A 48 14.07 8.19 2.93
N ALA A 49 13.73 7.77 4.16
CA ALA A 49 13.79 8.64 5.34
C ALA A 49 15.24 9.04 5.68
N GLN A 50 16.18 8.10 5.57
CA GLN A 50 17.59 8.35 5.83
C GLN A 50 18.20 9.33 4.82
N ASN A 51 17.82 9.23 3.54
CA ASN A 51 18.29 10.18 2.52
C ASN A 51 17.60 11.54 2.68
N ALA A 52 16.30 11.57 3.02
CA ALA A 52 15.60 12.82 3.29
C ALA A 52 16.21 13.61 4.45
N LEU A 53 16.61 12.93 5.53
CA LEU A 53 17.33 13.55 6.65
C LEU A 53 18.68 14.19 6.23
N ARG A 54 19.32 13.64 5.19
CA ARG A 54 20.61 14.15 4.70
C ARG A 54 20.46 15.30 3.71
N GLU A 55 19.42 15.26 2.88
CA GLU A 55 19.34 16.09 1.67
C GLU A 55 18.21 17.13 1.71
N ALA A 56 17.24 17.03 2.62
CA ALA A 56 16.14 17.97 2.68
C ALA A 56 16.63 19.39 3.00
N SER A 57 16.14 20.35 2.22
CA SER A 57 16.39 21.78 2.43
C SER A 57 15.59 22.38 3.59
N CYS A 58 14.76 21.57 4.27
CA CYS A 58 13.83 22.00 5.31
C CYS A 58 13.91 21.09 6.53
N ASN A 59 13.27 21.50 7.63
CA ASN A 59 13.18 20.67 8.83
C ASN A 59 12.48 19.34 8.47
N VAL A 60 12.93 18.25 9.07
CA VAL A 60 12.34 16.92 8.84
C VAL A 60 11.81 16.36 10.15
N LEU A 61 10.52 16.02 10.17
CA LEU A 61 9.88 15.31 11.28
C LEU A 61 9.63 13.85 10.87
N LEU A 62 10.34 12.94 11.53
CA LEU A 62 10.09 11.51 11.40
C LEU A 62 9.04 11.03 12.39
N THR A 63 8.03 10.33 11.89
CA THR A 63 6.98 9.73 12.71
C THR A 63 7.13 8.21 12.78
N SER A 64 6.90 7.63 13.96
CA SER A 64 6.99 6.18 14.22
C SER A 64 5.64 5.54 14.58
N GLY A 65 4.58 6.34 14.69
CA GLY A 65 3.24 5.87 15.00
C GLY A 65 2.61 5.14 13.81
N ALA A 66 2.17 3.91 14.03
CA ALA A 66 1.26 3.22 13.13
C ALA A 66 -0.14 3.79 13.35
N TYR A 67 -0.48 4.88 12.67
CA TYR A 67 -1.89 5.20 12.46
C TYR A 67 -2.39 4.29 11.35
N THR A 68 -3.06 3.20 11.74
CA THR A 68 -3.88 2.44 10.81
C THR A 68 -5.19 3.21 10.71
N PRO A 69 -5.44 3.97 9.62
CA PRO A 69 -6.77 4.52 9.42
C PRO A 69 -7.74 3.35 9.52
N GLN A 70 -8.79 3.50 10.33
CA GLN A 70 -9.90 2.54 10.24
C GLN A 70 -10.27 2.55 8.76
N PRO A 71 -10.21 1.40 8.07
CA PRO A 71 -10.58 1.35 6.67
C PRO A 71 -11.94 2.03 6.62
N ARG A 72 -11.98 3.19 5.94
CA ARG A 72 -13.21 3.93 5.74
C ARG A 72 -14.13 2.87 5.19
N ALA A 73 -15.14 2.45 5.95
CA ALA A 73 -15.87 1.23 5.66
C ALA A 73 -16.45 1.40 4.25
N ALA A 74 -15.73 0.90 3.24
CA ALA A 74 -16.36 0.50 2.02
C ALA A 74 -17.31 -0.56 2.55
N THR A 75 -18.59 -0.25 2.50
CA THR A 75 -19.70 -1.13 2.89
C THR A 75 -19.78 -2.37 2.01
N ASN A 76 -18.65 -2.84 1.48
CA ASN A 76 -18.51 -4.09 0.80
C ASN A 76 -18.00 -5.06 1.86
N ASN A 77 -18.93 -5.56 2.66
CA ASN A 77 -18.73 -6.72 3.50
C ASN A 77 -18.57 -7.93 2.59
N VAL A 78 -17.40 -8.05 1.94
CA VAL A 78 -17.14 -9.13 1.00
C VAL A 78 -16.87 -10.40 1.79
N GLN A 79 -17.78 -11.35 1.68
CA GLN A 79 -17.67 -12.67 2.28
C GLN A 79 -16.81 -13.57 1.39
N TRP A 80 -16.06 -14.47 1.99
CA TRP A 80 -15.30 -15.50 1.28
C TRP A 80 -15.93 -16.85 1.55
N ASP A 81 -16.19 -17.62 0.51
CA ASP A 81 -16.58 -19.03 0.69
C ASP A 81 -15.38 -19.89 1.10
N ALA A 82 -15.66 -21.09 1.60
CA ALA A 82 -14.61 -22.01 2.04
C ALA A 82 -13.65 -22.39 0.90
N GLY A 83 -14.16 -22.56 -0.32
CA GLY A 83 -13.35 -22.95 -1.48
C GLY A 83 -12.35 -21.86 -1.90
N ALA A 84 -12.76 -20.60 -1.82
CA ALA A 84 -11.93 -19.44 -2.11
C ALA A 84 -10.85 -19.25 -1.04
N LEU A 85 -11.19 -19.45 0.24
CA LEU A 85 -10.21 -19.42 1.33
C LEU A 85 -9.14 -20.51 1.14
N THR A 86 -9.52 -21.73 0.79
CA THR A 86 -8.57 -22.80 0.51
C THR A 86 -7.63 -22.44 -0.64
N LEU A 87 -8.13 -21.84 -1.73
CA LEU A 87 -7.27 -21.38 -2.83
C LEU A 87 -6.33 -20.26 -2.40
N LEU A 88 -6.79 -19.35 -1.54
CA LEU A 88 -5.98 -18.24 -1.02
C LEU A 88 -4.85 -18.74 -0.08
N GLU A 89 -5.08 -19.83 0.65
CA GLU A 89 -4.07 -20.42 1.55
C GLU A 89 -2.88 -21.01 0.79
N ARG A 90 -3.08 -21.49 -0.44
CA ARG A 90 -2.01 -22.04 -1.29
C ARG A 90 -1.01 -20.98 -1.74
N ILE A 91 -1.39 -19.71 -1.71
CA ILE A 91 -0.51 -18.58 -2.02
C ILE A 91 0.59 -18.49 -0.95
N PRO A 92 1.87 -18.32 -1.34
CA PRO A 92 2.94 -18.04 -0.40
C PRO A 92 2.60 -16.86 0.52
N SER A 93 2.95 -16.98 1.80
CA SER A 93 2.56 -16.01 2.85
C SER A 93 2.95 -14.57 2.51
N PHE A 94 4.10 -14.35 1.89
CA PHE A 94 4.59 -13.03 1.50
C PHE A 94 3.75 -12.35 0.39
N ALA A 95 3.00 -13.12 -0.42
CA ALA A 95 2.17 -12.61 -1.51
C ALA A 95 0.66 -12.66 -1.18
N ARG A 96 0.26 -13.44 -0.17
CA ARG A 96 -1.15 -13.70 0.17
C ARG A 96 -1.96 -12.43 0.48
N GLY A 97 -1.36 -11.48 1.19
CA GLY A 97 -2.03 -10.20 1.52
C GLY A 97 -2.31 -9.35 0.27
N VAL A 98 -1.35 -9.30 -0.67
CA VAL A 98 -1.49 -8.59 -1.94
C VAL A 98 -2.57 -9.26 -2.80
N ALA A 99 -2.54 -10.58 -2.92
CA ALA A 99 -3.53 -11.35 -3.67
C ALA A 99 -4.95 -11.18 -3.11
N ARG A 100 -5.13 -11.28 -1.79
CA ARG A 100 -6.42 -11.04 -1.13
C ARG A 100 -7.00 -9.68 -1.50
N LYS A 101 -6.21 -8.63 -1.30
CA LYS A 101 -6.62 -7.24 -1.57
C LYS A 101 -6.98 -7.04 -3.04
N MET A 102 -6.20 -7.60 -3.95
CA MET A 102 -6.46 -7.53 -5.39
C MET A 102 -7.79 -8.19 -5.77
N ILE A 103 -8.10 -9.36 -5.20
CA ILE A 103 -9.36 -10.08 -5.45
C ILE A 103 -10.54 -9.28 -4.88
N GLU A 104 -10.40 -8.74 -3.67
CA GLU A 104 -11.42 -7.88 -3.03
C GLU A 104 -11.69 -6.61 -3.86
N ASP A 105 -10.66 -5.96 -4.38
CA ASP A 105 -10.80 -4.79 -5.24
C ASP A 105 -11.55 -5.13 -6.53
N ARG A 106 -11.25 -6.29 -7.12
CA ARG A 106 -11.92 -6.75 -8.34
C ARG A 106 -13.37 -7.18 -8.08
N ALA A 107 -13.64 -7.78 -6.91
CA ALA A 107 -15.00 -8.09 -6.47
C ALA A 107 -15.81 -6.80 -6.27
N ALA A 108 -15.21 -5.79 -5.62
CA ALA A 108 -15.84 -4.49 -5.42
C ALA A 108 -16.17 -3.79 -6.75
N LEU A 109 -15.24 -3.81 -7.73
CA LEU A 109 -15.48 -3.27 -9.08
C LEU A 109 -16.60 -4.00 -9.82
N ALA A 110 -16.75 -5.31 -9.60
CA ALA A 110 -17.80 -6.12 -10.20
C ALA A 110 -19.12 -6.11 -9.40
N GLY A 111 -19.20 -5.39 -8.27
CA GLY A 111 -20.38 -5.39 -7.39
C GLY A 111 -20.64 -6.72 -6.69
N ILE A 112 -19.62 -7.58 -6.56
CA ILE A 112 -19.71 -8.91 -5.96
C ILE A 112 -19.44 -8.82 -4.45
N THR A 113 -20.35 -9.37 -3.65
CA THR A 113 -20.26 -9.41 -2.19
C THR A 113 -19.86 -10.78 -1.64
N LEU A 114 -19.82 -11.83 -2.48
CA LEU A 114 -19.36 -13.17 -2.12
C LEU A 114 -18.26 -13.62 -3.09
N ILE A 115 -17.03 -13.74 -2.60
CA ILE A 115 -15.90 -14.28 -3.33
C ILE A 115 -15.98 -15.81 -3.28
N THR A 116 -16.12 -16.42 -4.46
CA THR A 116 -16.15 -17.88 -4.65
C THR A 116 -14.88 -18.38 -5.32
N ALA A 117 -14.63 -19.69 -5.22
CA ALA A 117 -13.53 -20.35 -5.93
C ALA A 117 -13.62 -20.18 -7.46
N GLU A 118 -14.82 -20.07 -8.00
CA GLU A 118 -15.04 -19.78 -9.43
C GLU A 118 -14.64 -18.35 -9.79
N PHE A 119 -15.02 -17.37 -8.96
CA PHE A 119 -14.61 -15.98 -9.14
C PHE A 119 -13.08 -15.85 -9.13
N MET A 120 -12.40 -16.49 -8.18
CA MET A 120 -10.93 -16.50 -8.13
C MET A 120 -10.30 -17.09 -9.40
N ARG A 121 -10.88 -18.17 -9.95
CA ARG A 121 -10.40 -18.79 -11.19
C ARG A 121 -10.55 -17.85 -12.39
N ARG A 122 -11.69 -17.16 -12.49
CA ARG A 122 -11.92 -16.14 -13.53
C ARG A 122 -10.94 -14.96 -13.42
N VAL A 123 -10.71 -14.47 -12.20
CA VAL A 123 -9.73 -13.41 -11.94
C VAL A 123 -8.32 -13.83 -12.36
N ARG A 124 -7.94 -15.09 -12.14
CA ARG A 124 -6.65 -15.65 -12.58
C ARG A 124 -6.51 -15.69 -14.11
N GLU A 125 -7.58 -16.06 -14.82
CA GLU A 125 -7.61 -16.13 -16.28
C GLU A 125 -7.43 -14.73 -16.91
N ASP A 126 -8.15 -13.73 -16.38
CA ASP A 126 -8.02 -12.34 -16.80
C ASP A 126 -6.61 -11.75 -16.57
N MET A 127 -5.88 -12.26 -15.57
CA MET A 127 -4.56 -11.74 -15.17
C MET A 127 -3.39 -12.48 -15.83
N GLY A 128 -3.64 -13.43 -16.72
CA GLY A 128 -2.59 -14.08 -17.50
C GLY A 128 -1.67 -15.00 -16.68
N GLY A 129 -2.18 -15.66 -15.64
CA GLY A 129 -1.57 -16.87 -15.05
C GLY A 129 -0.15 -16.75 -14.46
N ARG A 130 0.32 -15.56 -14.10
CA ARG A 130 1.73 -15.36 -13.67
C ARG A 130 2.09 -15.83 -12.26
N TYR A 131 1.14 -16.29 -11.47
CA TYR A 131 1.39 -16.85 -10.14
C TYR A 131 0.60 -18.15 -9.99
N ASP A 132 1.33 -19.25 -9.85
CA ASP A 132 0.75 -20.56 -9.54
C ASP A 132 0.18 -20.51 -8.12
N LEU A 133 -1.14 -20.68 -8.03
CA LEU A 133 -1.91 -20.87 -6.78
C LEU A 133 -2.14 -22.37 -6.56
#